data_AF-F3LGW2-F1
#
_entry.id   AF-F3LGW2-F1
#
_cell.length_a   1.000
_cell.length_b   1.000
_cell.length_c   1.000
_cell.angle_alpha   90.00
_cell.angle_beta   90.00
_cell.angle_gamma   90.00
#
_symmetry.space_group_name_H-M   'P 1'
#
loop_
_entity.id
_entity.type
_entity.pdbx_description
1 polymer ?
#
loop_
_entity_poly.entity_id
_entity_poly.type
_entity_poly.pdbx_seq_one_letter_code
_entity_poly.pdbx_strand_id
1 'polypeptide(L)'
;MPLKVTSVRLDDDTLTRIGQMAEAMDRPRAWLMAEAIKQYVDREEWFSREVEKGVKAADEGRLLDHADIKSKWESKRAAQMD
;
A
#
# COMPACT_ATOMS: atom_id res chain seq x y z
N MET A 1 -14.15 -18.55 5.54
CA MET A 1 -15.37 -17.77 5.88
C MET A 1 -16.19 -17.58 4.61
N PRO A 2 -17.53 -17.62 4.67
CA PRO A 2 -18.36 -17.36 3.49
C PRO A 2 -18.25 -15.89 3.06
N LEU A 3 -18.26 -15.65 1.75
CA LEU A 3 -18.30 -14.29 1.18
C LEU A 3 -19.69 -13.66 1.43
N LYS A 4 -19.70 -12.38 1.75
CA LYS A 4 -20.92 -11.57 1.92
C LYS A 4 -21.06 -10.59 0.76
N VAL A 5 -22.30 -10.38 0.30
CA VAL A 5 -22.59 -9.40 -0.75
C VAL A 5 -22.65 -8.00 -0.13
N THR A 6 -21.90 -7.08 -0.72
CA THR A 6 -21.89 -5.65 -0.36
C THR A 6 -22.16 -4.83 -1.61
N SER A 7 -23.09 -3.87 -1.54
CA SER A 7 -23.35 -2.92 -2.63
C SER A 7 -22.44 -1.71 -2.49
N VAL A 8 -21.82 -1.30 -3.60
CA VAL A 8 -21.02 -0.09 -3.70
C VAL A 8 -21.51 0.74 -4.89
N ARG A 9 -21.42 2.07 -4.77
CA ARG A 9 -21.72 2.99 -5.86
C ARG A 9 -20.42 3.39 -6.54
N LEU A 10 -20.38 3.25 -7.86
CA LEU A 10 -19.27 3.62 -8.72
C LEU A 10 -19.85 4.40 -9.90
N ASP A 11 -19.11 5.39 -10.39
CA ASP A 11 -19.47 6.07 -11.63
C ASP A 11 -19.30 5.15 -12.85
N ASP A 12 -19.95 5.53 -13.95
CA ASP A 12 -20.00 4.73 -15.17
C ASP A 12 -18.62 4.56 -15.82
N ASP A 13 -17.74 5.57 -15.74
CA ASP A 13 -16.37 5.50 -16.26
C ASP A 13 -15.57 4.42 -15.51
N THR A 14 -15.61 4.46 -14.17
CA THR A 14 -14.95 3.48 -13.32
C THR A 14 -15.46 2.06 -13.57
N LEU A 15 -16.79 1.89 -13.67
CA LEU A 15 -17.38 0.57 -13.97
C LEU A 15 -16.96 0.04 -15.35
N THR A 16 -16.86 0.92 -16.35
CA THR A 16 -16.41 0.58 -17.69
C THR A 16 -14.96 0.09 -17.68
N ARG A 17 -14.07 0.83 -17.02
CA ARG A 17 -12.65 0.49 -16.90
C ARG A 17 -12.44 -0.82 -16.15
N ILE A 18 -13.18 -1.06 -15.06
CA ILE A 18 -13.17 -2.34 -14.33
C ILE A 18 -13.61 -3.49 -15.23
N GLY A 19 -14.66 -3.27 -16.05
CA GLY A 19 -15.13 -4.26 -17.02
C GLY A 19 -14.04 -4.69 -17.99
N GLN A 20 -13.39 -3.73 -18.65
CA GLN A 20 -12.33 -3.97 -19.61
C GLN A 20 -11.12 -4.69 -18.98
N MET A 21 -10.72 -4.29 -17.78
CA MET A 21 -9.62 -4.95 -17.06
C MET A 21 -9.97 -6.39 -16.70
N ALA A 22 -11.19 -6.63 -16.19
CA ALA A 22 -11.63 -7.96 -15.80
C ALA A 22 -11.72 -8.91 -17.01
N GLU A 23 -12.21 -8.42 -18.16
CA GLU A 23 -12.25 -9.16 -19.42
C GLU A 23 -10.84 -9.54 -19.90
N ALA A 24 -9.91 -8.59 -19.92
CA ALA A 24 -8.52 -8.84 -20.31
C ALA A 24 -7.81 -9.86 -19.40
N MET A 25 -8.27 -9.99 -18.15
CA MET A 25 -7.74 -10.94 -17.15
C MET A 25 -8.46 -12.29 -17.15
N ASP A 26 -9.52 -12.47 -17.95
CA ASP A 26 -10.44 -13.61 -17.89
C ASP A 26 -10.99 -13.85 -16.46
N ARG A 27 -11.45 -12.76 -15.82
CA ARG A 27 -12.00 -12.77 -14.46
C ARG A 27 -13.35 -12.07 -14.38
N PRO A 28 -14.22 -12.46 -13.43
CA PRO A 28 -15.43 -11.70 -13.15
C PRO A 28 -15.12 -10.31 -12.58
N ARG A 29 -15.90 -9.29 -12.97
CA ARG A 29 -15.79 -7.93 -12.39
C ARG A 29 -15.86 -7.91 -10.87
N ALA A 30 -16.74 -8.73 -10.28
CA ALA A 30 -16.86 -8.88 -8.83
C ALA A 30 -15.59 -9.39 -8.16
N TRP A 31 -14.84 -10.28 -8.83
CA TRP A 31 -13.57 -10.78 -8.33
C TRP A 31 -12.53 -9.65 -8.30
N LEU A 32 -12.40 -8.89 -9.40
CA LEU A 32 -11.44 -7.79 -9.49
C LEU A 32 -11.75 -6.69 -8.46
N MET A 33 -13.03 -6.34 -8.27
CA MET A 33 -13.45 -5.38 -7.25
C MET A 33 -13.11 -5.87 -5.83
N ALA A 34 -13.40 -7.13 -5.52
CA ALA A 34 -13.09 -7.70 -4.21
C ALA A 34 -11.58 -7.74 -3.95
N GLU A 35 -10.79 -8.11 -4.96
CA GLU A 35 -9.32 -8.14 -4.87
C GLU A 35 -8.74 -6.73 -4.67
N ALA A 36 -9.23 -5.74 -5.41
CA ALA A 36 -8.81 -4.34 -5.25
C ALA A 36 -9.12 -3.80 -3.84
N ILE A 37 -10.30 -4.10 -3.30
CA ILE A 37 -10.68 -3.72 -1.93
C ILE A 37 -9.77 -4.40 -0.90
N LYS A 38 -9.48 -5.69 -1.08
CA LYS A 38 -8.60 -6.43 -0.19
C LYS A 38 -7.19 -5.83 -0.17
N GLN A 39 -6.61 -5.58 -1.33
CA GLN A 39 -5.29 -4.96 -1.45
C GLN A 39 -5.26 -3.55 -0.84
N TYR A 40 -6.34 -2.78 -1.00
CA TYR A 40 -6.48 -1.49 -0.35
C TYR A 40 -6.44 -1.63 1.17
N VAL A 41 -7.29 -2.50 1.74
CA VAL A 41 -7.36 -2.73 3.19
C VAL A 41 -6.02 -3.20 3.75
N ASP A 42 -5.40 -4.22 3.13
CA ASP A 42 -4.10 -4.75 3.57
C ASP A 42 -3.02 -3.65 3.61
N ARG A 43 -3.01 -2.77 2.59
CA ARG A 43 -2.08 -1.63 2.52
C ARG A 43 -2.37 -0.58 3.57
N GLU A 44 -3.63 -0.16 3.74
CA GLU A 44 -4.00 0.89 4.70
C GLU A 44 -3.79 0.43 6.15
N GLU A 45 -4.07 -0.84 6.46
CA GLU A 45 -3.80 -1.41 7.78
C GLU A 45 -2.30 -1.47 8.08
N TRP A 46 -1.49 -1.90 7.11
CA TRP A 46 -0.04 -1.86 7.24
C TRP A 46 0.45 -0.43 7.44
N PHE A 47 0.02 0.50 6.60
CA PHE A 47 0.48 1.89 6.64
C PHE A 47 0.14 2.55 7.97
N SER A 48 -1.12 2.45 8.40
CA SER A 48 -1.59 3.04 9.66
C SER A 48 -0.78 2.52 10.85
N ARG A 49 -0.50 1.21 10.88
CA ARG A 49 0.32 0.59 11.93
C ARG A 49 1.78 1.08 11.90
N GLU A 50 2.40 1.16 10.72
CA GLU A 50 3.80 1.59 10.63
C GLU A 50 3.96 3.09 10.95
N VAL A 51 2.97 3.92 10.59
CA VAL A 51 2.91 5.33 10.99
C VAL A 51 2.83 5.45 12.51
N GLU A 52 1.90 4.72 13.15
CA GLU A 52 1.76 4.74 14.60
C GLU A 52 3.05 4.32 15.32
N LYS A 53 3.71 3.25 14.82
CA LYS A 53 5.02 2.82 15.33
C LYS A 53 6.08 3.92 15.18
N GLY A 54 6.11 4.60 14.04
CA GLY A 54 7.06 5.68 13.77
C GLY A 54 6.86 6.88 14.69
N VAL A 55 5.61 7.31 14.87
CA VAL A 55 5.23 8.38 15.80
C VAL A 55 5.65 8.02 17.22
N LYS A 56 5.31 6.81 17.69
CA LYS A 56 5.70 6.35 19.03
C LYS A 56 7.22 6.31 19.21
N ALA A 57 7.97 5.85 18.21
CA ALA A 57 9.42 5.85 18.27
C ALA A 57 10.00 7.28 18.35
N ALA A 58 9.41 8.23 17.62
CA ALA A 58 9.79 9.63 17.68
C ALA A 58 9.50 10.26 19.05
N ASP A 59 8.32 9.99 19.62
CA ASP A 59 7.92 10.46 20.95
C ASP A 59 8.83 9.90 22.06
N GLU A 60 9.32 8.67 21.88
CA GLU A 60 10.31 8.03 22.75
C GLU A 60 11.75 8.51 22.49
N GLY A 61 11.97 9.46 21.58
CA GLY A 61 13.28 10.01 21.24
C GLY A 61 14.16 9.09 20.40
N ARG A 62 13.62 8.00 19.84
CA ARG A 62 14.35 7.05 18.97
C ARG A 62 14.49 7.60 17.54
N LEU A 63 15.12 8.76 17.43
CA LEU A 63 15.41 9.46 16.18
C LEU A 63 16.91 9.38 15.87
N LEU A 64 17.26 9.68 14.61
CA LEU A 64 18.64 9.84 14.16
C LEU A 64 18.85 11.26 13.67
N ASP A 65 20.02 11.82 13.95
CA ASP A 65 20.38 13.13 13.41
C ASP A 65 20.52 13.06 11.88
N HIS A 66 20.18 14.17 11.22
CA HIS A 66 20.24 14.26 9.76
C HIS A 66 21.68 14.03 9.22
N ALA A 67 22.70 14.51 9.94
CA ALA A 67 24.09 14.33 9.54
C ALA A 67 24.51 12.85 9.58
N ASP A 68 24.06 12.12 10.60
CA ASP A 68 24.37 10.70 10.79
C ASP A 68 23.75 9.84 9.69
N ILE A 69 22.48 10.09 9.35
CA ILE A 69 21.82 9.32 8.29
C ILE A 69 22.42 9.64 6.91
N LYS A 70 22.81 10.89 6.65
CA LYS A 70 23.48 11.27 5.40
C LYS A 70 24.80 10.53 5.23
N SER A 71 25.65 10.55 6.26
CA SER A 71 26.94 9.85 6.26
C SER A 71 26.77 8.35 6.00
N LYS A 72 25.79 7.72 6.67
CA LYS A 72 25.48 6.29 6.46
C LYS A 72 25.08 5.96 5.01
N TRP A 73 24.32 6.83 4.36
CA TRP A 73 23.91 6.62 2.96
C TRP A 73 25.05 6.83 1.97
N GLU A 74 25.91 7.83 2.21
CA GLU A 74 27.11 8.06 1.41
C GLU A 74 28.06 6.86 1.46
N SER A 75 28.32 6.32 2.65
CA SER A 75 29.13 5.11 2.81
C SER A 75 28.53 3.90 2.11
N LYS A 76 27.20 3.71 2.21
CA LYS A 76 26.51 2.60 1.54
C LYS A 76 26.61 2.69 0.03
N ARG A 77 26.52 3.90 -0.53
CA ARG A 77 26.67 4.13 -1.97
C ARG A 77 28.10 3.87 -2.44
N ALA A 78 29.11 4.33 -1.70
CA ALA A 78 30.51 4.08 -2.05
C ALA A 78 30.81 2.58 -2.10
N ALA A 79 30.37 1.82 -1.09
CA ALA A 79 30.57 0.37 -1.03
C ALA A 79 29.81 -0.44 -2.10
N GLN A 80 28.83 0.15 -2.79
CA GLN A 80 28.12 -0.49 -3.90
C GLN A 80 28.78 -0.20 -5.26
N MET A 81 29.70 0.76 -5.31
CA MET A 81 30.42 1.16 -6.51
C MET A 81 31.83 0.53 -6.61
N ASP A 82 32.31 -0.08 -5.54
CA ASP A 82 33.47 -0.99 -5.50
C ASP A 82 33.05 -2.44 -5.84
#